data_AF-A0A952QIK8-F1
#
_entry.id   AF-A0A952QIK8-F1
#
_cell.length_a   1.000
_cell.length_b   1.000
_cell.length_c   1.000
_cell.angle_alpha   90.00
_cell.angle_beta   90.00
_cell.angle_gamma   90.00
#
_symmetry.space_group_name_H-M   'P 1'
#
loop_
_entity.id
_entity.type
_entity.pdbx_description
1 polymer ?
#
loop_
_entity_poly.entity_id
_entity_poly.type
_entity_poly.pdbx_seq_one_letter_code
_entity_poly.pdbx_strand_id
1 'polypeptide(L)'
;MNQVLDCPILGLDNEFPNTVFIVRHNPTSKYGCYCYDGTHGLACFSTQSGAESFAGWIDMPGMSSEEVSFDEAREVAKDRPMPIVSLMLLDDMESPRIHFVR
;
A
#
# COMPACT_ATOMS: atom_id res chain seq x y z
N MET A 1 -24.06 3.81 23.74
CA MET A 1 -23.36 4.92 23.07
C MET A 1 -22.05 4.34 22.56
N ASN A 2 -21.92 4.16 21.24
CA ASN A 2 -20.74 3.55 20.62
C ASN A 2 -19.53 4.46 20.85
N GLN A 3 -18.59 4.01 21.67
CA GLN A 3 -17.26 4.60 21.75
C GLN A 3 -16.52 4.19 20.48
N VAL A 4 -16.52 5.09 19.49
CA VAL A 4 -15.61 5.01 18.35
C VAL A 4 -14.23 5.27 18.95
N LEU A 5 -13.42 4.22 19.03
CA LEU A 5 -12.00 4.33 19.36
C LEU A 5 -11.34 5.08 18.20
N ASP A 6 -11.41 6.41 18.28
CA ASP A 6 -10.59 7.33 17.50
C ASP A 6 -9.16 7.15 18.03
N CYS A 7 -8.48 6.11 17.55
CA CYS A 7 -7.06 5.94 17.77
C CYS A 7 -6.37 7.04 16.94
N PRO A 8 -5.74 8.06 17.55
CA PRO A 8 -4.92 8.98 16.79
C PRO A 8 -3.72 8.18 16.28
N ILE A 9 -3.75 7.81 15.00
CA ILE A 9 -2.62 7.20 14.31
C ILE A 9 -1.56 8.30 14.23
N LEU A 10 -0.42 8.11 14.93
CA LEU A 10 0.73 9.00 14.87
C LEU A 10 1.09 9.29 13.39
N GLY A 11 1.06 10.56 12.97
CA GLY A 11 1.44 11.00 11.61
C GLY A 11 0.48 11.98 10.90
N LEU A 12 -0.57 12.46 11.58
CA LEU A 12 -1.63 13.37 11.10
C LEU A 12 -1.19 14.81 10.73
N ASP A 13 -0.06 15.00 10.06
CA ASP A 13 0.27 16.29 9.41
C ASP A 13 0.57 16.12 7.91
N ASN A 14 0.34 14.92 7.40
CA ASN A 14 0.77 14.54 6.06
C ASN A 14 -0.23 13.53 5.51
N GLU A 15 -1.37 14.06 5.05
CA GLU A 15 -2.53 13.32 4.56
C GLU A 15 -2.09 12.24 3.57
N PHE A 16 -2.50 10.99 3.84
CA PHE A 16 -2.43 9.96 2.80
C PHE A 16 -3.30 10.42 1.64
N PRO A 17 -2.84 10.28 0.39
CA PRO A 17 -3.62 10.71 -0.75
C PRO A 17 -4.91 9.89 -0.83
N ASN A 18 -6.02 10.55 -1.21
CA ASN A 18 -7.33 9.91 -1.32
C ASN A 18 -7.35 8.78 -2.34
N THR A 19 -6.47 8.86 -3.34
CA THR A 19 -6.22 7.84 -4.36
C THR A 19 -4.77 7.43 -4.34
N VAL A 20 -4.52 6.14 -4.49
CA VAL A 20 -3.18 5.54 -4.54
C VAL A 20 -3.08 4.58 -5.71
N PHE A 21 -1.87 4.43 -6.23
CA PHE A 21 -1.55 3.45 -7.23
C PHE A 21 -0.96 2.23 -6.55
N ILE A 22 -1.58 1.07 -6.74
CA ILE A 22 -1.06 -0.21 -6.29
C ILE A 22 -0.56 -1.00 -7.48
N VAL A 23 0.40 -1.87 -7.24
CA VAL A 23 0.92 -2.74 -8.30
C VAL A 23 0.24 -4.11 -8.19
N ARG A 24 -0.31 -4.59 -9.30
CA ARG A 24 -0.96 -5.90 -9.38
C ARG A 24 -0.36 -6.70 -10.52
N HIS A 25 -0.02 -7.95 -10.24
CA HIS A 25 0.37 -8.93 -11.22
C HIS A 25 -0.89 -9.62 -11.77
N ASN A 26 -1.31 -9.21 -12.97
CA ASN A 26 -2.53 -9.70 -13.62
C ASN A 26 -2.58 -11.23 -13.80
N PRO A 27 -1.50 -11.91 -14.21
CA PRO A 27 -1.53 -13.35 -14.44
C PRO A 27 -1.85 -14.19 -13.19
N THR A 28 -1.47 -13.72 -12.00
CA THR A 28 -1.67 -14.47 -10.75
C THR A 28 -2.58 -13.76 -9.75
N SER A 29 -3.13 -12.60 -10.11
CA SER A 29 -3.86 -11.69 -9.20
C SER A 29 -3.14 -11.42 -7.88
N LYS A 30 -1.80 -11.41 -7.91
CA LYS A 30 -0.97 -11.06 -6.75
C LYS A 30 -0.74 -9.56 -6.76
N TYR A 31 -0.50 -8.99 -5.59
CA TYR A 31 -0.21 -7.57 -5.45
C TYR A 31 1.24 -7.36 -5.04
N GLY A 32 1.79 -6.20 -5.40
CA GLY A 32 3.10 -5.75 -4.96
C GLY A 32 3.09 -5.58 -3.44
N CYS A 33 3.95 -6.32 -2.77
CA CYS A 33 4.13 -6.22 -1.33
C CYS A 33 5.55 -5.78 -1.06
N TYR A 34 5.74 -4.96 -0.04
CA TYR A 34 7.05 -4.50 0.39
C TYR A 34 7.24 -4.79 1.87
N CYS A 35 8.48 -5.13 2.22
CA CYS A 35 8.88 -5.34 3.60
C CYS A 35 9.88 -4.26 3.97
N TYR A 36 9.49 -3.37 4.87
CA TYR A 36 10.34 -2.33 5.42
C TYR A 36 10.44 -2.50 6.93
N ASP A 37 11.67 -2.58 7.43
CA ASP A 37 11.98 -2.73 8.86
C ASP A 37 11.21 -3.88 9.55
N GLY A 38 11.07 -5.01 8.85
CA GLY A 38 10.33 -6.19 9.33
C GLY A 38 8.80 -6.10 9.26
N THR A 39 8.25 -4.94 8.87
CA THR A 39 6.82 -4.75 8.64
C THR A 39 6.48 -5.10 7.20
N HIS A 40 5.46 -5.93 7.00
CA HIS A 40 4.98 -6.30 5.67
C HIS A 40 3.73 -5.48 5.34
N GLY A 41 3.73 -4.88 4.16
CA GLY A 41 2.60 -4.10 3.69
C GLY A 41 2.40 -4.15 2.18
N LEU A 42 1.20 -3.73 1.77
CA LEU A 42 0.86 -3.53 0.37
C LEU A 42 1.62 -2.30 -0.14
N ALA A 43 2.36 -2.46 -1.24
CA ALA A 43 3.07 -1.36 -1.90
C ALA A 43 2.06 -0.44 -2.60
N CYS A 44 1.98 0.81 -2.12
CA CYS A 44 1.18 1.86 -2.75
C CYS A 44 2.04 3.09 -3.05
N PHE A 45 1.59 3.88 -4.02
CA PHE A 45 2.30 5.05 -4.54
C PHE A 45 1.31 6.19 -4.75
N SER A 46 1.75 7.43 -4.55
CA SER A 46 0.93 8.62 -4.85
C SER A 46 0.84 8.89 -6.36
N THR A 47 1.79 8.36 -7.14
CA THR A 47 1.88 8.55 -8.58
C THR A 47 1.96 7.23 -9.35
N GLN A 48 1.37 7.20 -10.54
CA GLN A 48 1.46 6.06 -11.45
C GLN A 48 2.92 5.72 -11.79
N SER A 49 3.74 6.74 -12.04
CA SER A 49 5.15 6.56 -12.41
C SER A 49 5.96 5.85 -11.31
N GLY A 50 5.65 6.09 -10.03
CA GLY A 50 6.25 5.35 -8.91
C GLY A 50 5.88 3.86 -8.93
N ALA A 51 4.59 3.56 -9.16
CA ALA A 51 4.09 2.20 -9.27
C ALA A 51 4.69 1.45 -10.47
N GLU A 52 4.80 2.10 -11.64
CA GLU A 52 5.45 1.52 -12.82
C GLU A 52 6.95 1.30 -12.62
N SER A 53 7.63 2.23 -11.94
CA SER A 53 9.04 2.10 -11.59
C SER A 53 9.27 0.91 -10.65
N PHE A 54 8.39 0.72 -9.65
CA PHE A 54 8.43 -0.44 -8.76
C PHE A 54 8.10 -1.75 -9.48
N ALA A 55 7.13 -1.75 -10.39
CA ALA A 55 6.83 -2.91 -11.24
C ALA A 55 8.05 -3.31 -12.09
N GLY A 56 8.76 -2.33 -12.65
CA GLY A 56 10.02 -2.54 -13.36
C GLY A 56 11.16 -3.02 -12.47
N TRP A 57 11.23 -2.53 -11.22
CA TRP A 57 12.23 -2.97 -10.24
C TRP A 57 12.04 -4.43 -9.79
N ILE A 58 10.79 -4.90 -9.69
CA ILE A 58 10.50 -6.31 -9.37
C ILE A 58 10.86 -7.24 -10.55
N ASP A 59 11.00 -6.71 -11.77
CA ASP A 59 11.31 -7.44 -12.99
C ASP A 59 10.38 -8.65 -13.22
N MET A 60 9.09 -8.49 -12.86
CA MET A 60 8.07 -9.53 -13.01
C MET A 60 7.13 -9.16 -14.17
N PRO A 61 7.22 -9.87 -15.31
CA PRO A 61 6.42 -9.56 -16.49
C PRO A 61 4.92 -9.80 -16.21
N GLY A 62 4.09 -8.80 -16.49
CA GLY A 62 2.64 -8.85 -16.23
C GLY A 62 2.21 -8.08 -14.98
N MET A 63 3.11 -7.35 -14.34
CA MET A 63 2.74 -6.32 -13.36
C MET A 63 2.16 -5.09 -14.07
N SER A 64 1.07 -4.56 -13.51
CA SER A 64 0.43 -3.32 -13.94
C SER A 64 0.12 -2.45 -12.72
N SER A 65 0.17 -1.13 -12.90
CA SER A 65 -0.34 -0.17 -11.92
C SER A 65 -1.86 -0.09 -12.01
N GLU A 66 -2.54 -0.11 -10.86
CA GLU A 66 -3.99 0.06 -10.72
C GLU A 66 -4.23 1.25 -9.80
N GLU A 67 -4.99 2.25 -10.27
CA GLU A 67 -5.43 3.39 -9.44
C GLU A 67 -6.64 2.95 -8.62
N VAL A 68 -6.54 3.07 -7.30
CA VAL A 68 -7.61 2.73 -6.37
C VAL A 68 -7.76 3.81 -5.33
N SER A 69 -8.91 3.89 -4.68
CA SER A 69 -9.06 4.73 -3.49
C SER A 69 -8.24 4.20 -2.32
N PHE A 70 -7.89 5.07 -1.38
CA PHE A 70 -7.19 4.68 -0.17
C PHE A 70 -7.97 3.61 0.62
N ASP A 71 -9.28 3.76 0.73
CA ASP A 71 -10.12 2.75 1.40
C ASP A 71 -10.14 1.41 0.66
N GLU A 72 -10.23 1.40 -0.68
CA GLU A 72 -10.09 0.15 -1.45
C GLU A 72 -8.73 -0.50 -1.23
N ALA A 73 -7.64 0.27 -1.22
CA ALA A 73 -6.31 -0.25 -0.94
C ALA A 73 -6.22 -0.88 0.46
N ARG A 74 -6.95 -0.32 1.45
CA ARG A 74 -7.04 -0.88 2.80
C ARG A 74 -7.81 -2.19 2.81
N GLU A 75 -8.92 -2.26 2.11
CA GLU A 75 -9.70 -3.49 1.97
C GLU A 75 -8.88 -4.58 1.28
N VAL A 76 -8.14 -4.24 0.22
CA VAL A 76 -7.22 -5.17 -0.45
C VAL A 76 -6.13 -5.66 0.50
N ALA A 77 -5.56 -4.79 1.35
CA ALA A 77 -4.57 -5.20 2.33
C ALA A 77 -5.15 -6.10 3.44
N LYS A 78 -6.41 -5.88 3.85
CA LYS A 78 -7.13 -6.67 4.86
C LYS A 78 -7.58 -8.04 4.37
N ASP A 79 -7.98 -8.14 3.10
CA ASP A 79 -8.42 -9.39 2.47
C ASP A 79 -7.26 -10.39 2.30
N ARG A 80 -6.01 -9.93 2.45
CA ARG A 80 -4.83 -10.75 2.23
C ARG A 80 -4.48 -11.58 3.47
N PRO A 81 -4.11 -12.86 3.29
CA PRO A 81 -3.62 -13.68 4.39
C PRO A 81 -2.34 -13.07 4.97
N MET A 82 -2.15 -13.22 6.29
CA MET A 82 -0.93 -12.78 6.99
C MET A 82 0.33 -13.17 6.21
N PRO A 83 1.34 -12.29 6.10
CA PRO A 83 1.73 -11.26 7.05
C PRO A 83 1.39 -9.80 6.68
N ILE A 84 0.56 -9.54 5.66
CA ILE A 84 0.23 -8.16 5.29
C ILE A 84 -0.62 -7.51 6.39
N VAL A 85 -0.05 -6.51 7.06
CA VAL A 85 -0.68 -5.80 8.18
C VAL A 85 -0.72 -4.28 7.97
N SER A 86 -0.26 -3.81 6.80
CA SER A 86 -0.14 -2.38 6.52
C SER A 86 -0.23 -2.06 5.03
N LEU A 87 -0.50 -0.80 4.73
CA LEU A 87 -0.26 -0.12 3.46
C LEU A 87 1.03 0.66 3.57
N MET A 88 1.89 0.58 2.57
CA MET A 88 3.16 1.29 2.55
C MET A 88 3.23 2.20 1.34
N LEU A 89 3.22 3.50 1.60
CA LEU A 89 3.46 4.51 0.58
C LEU A 89 4.97 4.57 0.30
N LEU A 90 5.36 4.09 -0.87
CA LEU A 90 6.75 3.94 -1.29
C LEU A 90 7.21 5.04 -2.26
N ASP A 91 6.59 6.22 -2.20
CA ASP A 91 7.09 7.40 -2.94
C ASP A 91 8.51 7.78 -2.51
N ASP A 92 8.85 7.51 -1.24
CA ASP A 92 10.22 7.60 -0.71
C ASP A 92 10.60 6.22 -0.15
N MET A 93 11.54 5.53 -0.82
CA MET A 93 11.98 4.19 -0.40
C MET A 93 12.88 4.22 0.85
N GLU A 94 13.51 5.35 1.16
CA GLU A 94 14.35 5.50 2.36
C GLU A 94 13.50 5.73 3.61
N SER A 95 12.36 6.40 3.45
CA SER A 95 11.40 6.69 4.53
C SER A 95 9.95 6.46 4.09
N PRO A 96 9.55 5.20 3.84
CA PRO A 96 8.20 4.90 3.37
C PRO A 96 7.17 5.14 4.47
N ARG A 97 5.99 5.64 4.09
CA ARG A 97 4.91 5.88 5.06
C ARG A 97 4.09 4.62 5.25
N ILE A 98 4.05 4.13 6.48
CA ILE A 98 3.35 2.89 6.82
C ILE A 98 2.02 3.23 7.49
N HIS A 99 0.92 2.81 6.89
CA HIS A 99 -0.41 2.85 7.46
C HIS A 99 -0.87 1.44 7.84
N PHE A 100 -0.93 1.15 9.14
CA PHE A 100 -1.36 -0.16 9.63
C PHE A 100 -2.86 -0.38 9.38
N VAL A 101 -3.19 -1.50 8.74
CA VAL A 101 -4.57 -1.95 8.55
C VAL A 101 -4.88 -3.02 9.60
N ARG A 102 -5.80 -2.71 10.51
CA ARG A 102 -6.37 -3.64 11.49
C ARG A 102 -7.77 -4.07 11.06
#